data_AF-A0A128FIH2-F1
#
_entry.id   AF-A0A128FIH2-F1
#
_cell.length_a   1.000
_cell.length_b   1.000
_cell.length_c   1.000
_cell.angle_alpha   90.00
_cell.angle_beta   90.00
_cell.angle_gamma   90.00
#
_symmetry.space_group_name_H-M   'P 1'
#
loop_
_entity.id
_entity.type
_entity.pdbx_description
1 polymer ?
#
loop_
_entity_poly.entity_id
_entity_poly.type
_entity_poly.pdbx_seq_one_letter_code
_entity_poly.pdbx_strand_id
1 'polypeptide(L)'
;MRWLCESLRISVFGAFMTNQKYRPDVDGLRAIAVLLVIIFHFNTDILPGGFIGVDIFFVISGFIITSTIYPQMLAGTFTFSSFYERRIKRILPLFYTVALSCLVAAYFLFAPNDFSAFADSLRYASVFISNIFFEKNTGYFAPSSETMPLLNIWSLSVEEQFYFIWPMALTACIRYFPVNLNN
;
A
#
# COMPACT_ATOMS: atom_id res chain seq x y z
N MET A 1 31.17 -34.87 -6.69
CA MET A 1 29.71 -35.13 -6.73
C MET A 1 28.89 -34.16 -5.87
N ARG A 2 29.30 -33.88 -4.61
CA ARG A 2 28.62 -32.90 -3.73
C ARG A 2 28.51 -31.47 -4.30
N TRP A 3 29.56 -30.98 -4.97
CA TRP A 3 29.59 -29.67 -5.64
C TRP A 3 28.59 -29.48 -6.79
N LEU A 4 28.28 -30.54 -7.54
CA LEU A 4 27.32 -30.47 -8.65
C LEU A 4 25.86 -30.47 -8.15
N CYS A 5 25.57 -31.14 -7.03
CA CYS A 5 24.26 -31.05 -6.38
C CYS A 5 24.01 -29.67 -5.77
N GLU A 6 25.04 -29.04 -5.18
CA GLU A 6 24.94 -27.68 -4.61
C GLU A 6 24.62 -26.64 -5.68
N SER A 7 25.33 -26.68 -6.83
CA SER A 7 25.12 -25.75 -7.94
C SER A 7 23.76 -25.94 -8.60
N LEU A 8 23.25 -27.17 -8.68
CA LEU A 8 21.91 -27.49 -9.19
C LEU A 8 20.80 -27.06 -8.21
N ARG A 9 21.02 -27.14 -6.90
CA ARG A 9 20.04 -26.71 -5.89
C ARG A 9 19.88 -25.19 -5.85
N ILE A 10 20.99 -24.44 -5.97
CA ILE A 10 20.99 -22.97 -6.09
C ILE A 10 20.32 -22.53 -7.39
N SER A 11 20.53 -23.25 -8.50
CA SER A 11 19.90 -22.91 -9.78
C SER A 11 18.44 -23.33 -9.88
N VAL A 12 17.98 -24.38 -9.19
CA VAL A 12 16.55 -24.75 -9.12
C VAL A 12 15.76 -23.81 -8.20
N PHE A 13 16.33 -23.40 -7.05
CA PHE A 13 15.72 -22.36 -6.20
C PHE A 13 15.79 -20.96 -6.84
N GLY A 14 16.89 -20.65 -7.56
CA GLY A 14 17.03 -19.44 -8.36
C GLY A 14 16.09 -19.39 -9.58
N ALA A 15 15.83 -20.54 -10.23
CA ALA A 15 14.89 -20.64 -11.35
C ALA A 15 13.42 -20.51 -10.90
N PHE A 16 13.08 -20.94 -9.67
CA PHE A 16 11.75 -20.72 -9.10
C PHE A 16 11.48 -19.24 -8.73
N MET A 17 12.54 -18.47 -8.48
CA MET A 17 12.48 -17.09 -7.95
C MET A 17 12.61 -16.01 -9.02
N THR A 18 13.02 -16.35 -10.26
CA THR A 18 13.26 -15.40 -11.36
C THR A 18 12.03 -15.09 -12.20
N ASN A 19 10.93 -15.82 -12.02
CA ASN A 19 9.67 -15.56 -12.69
C ASN A 19 8.58 -15.40 -11.64
N GLN A 20 8.47 -14.21 -11.04
CA GLN A 20 7.28 -13.83 -10.28
C GLN A 20 6.11 -13.76 -11.27
N LYS A 21 5.57 -14.93 -11.60
CA LYS A 21 4.37 -15.08 -12.42
C LYS A 21 3.29 -14.25 -11.74
N TYR A 22 2.73 -13.30 -12.48
CA TYR A 22 1.62 -12.48 -12.00
C TYR A 22 0.56 -13.37 -11.34
N ARG A 23 0.19 -13.03 -10.10
CA ARG A 23 -0.72 -13.80 -9.25
C ARG A 23 -2.07 -13.10 -9.15
N PRO A 24 -2.96 -13.28 -10.16
CA PRO A 24 -4.26 -12.62 -10.19
C PRO A 24 -5.16 -13.01 -9.02
N ASP A 25 -4.94 -14.20 -8.44
CA ASP A 25 -5.62 -14.68 -7.25
C ASP A 25 -5.38 -13.76 -6.04
N VAL A 26 -4.13 -13.33 -5.84
CA VAL A 26 -3.76 -12.46 -4.70
C VAL A 26 -4.29 -11.04 -4.90
N ASP A 27 -4.23 -10.52 -6.13
CA ASP A 27 -4.84 -9.22 -6.44
C ASP A 27 -6.37 -9.26 -6.33
N GLY A 28 -7.00 -10.38 -6.67
CA GLY A 28 -8.43 -10.62 -6.44
C GLY A 28 -8.79 -10.59 -4.95
N LEU A 29 -7.98 -11.17 -4.08
CA LEU A 29 -8.18 -11.09 -2.62
C LEU A 29 -8.07 -9.65 -2.10
N ARG A 30 -7.18 -8.84 -2.65
CA ARG A 30 -7.10 -7.39 -2.32
C ARG A 30 -8.36 -6.66 -2.77
N ALA A 31 -8.88 -6.96 -3.95
CA ALA A 31 -10.11 -6.36 -4.44
C ALA A 31 -11.30 -6.73 -3.54
N ILE A 32 -11.41 -8.01 -3.12
CA ILE A 32 -12.43 -8.44 -2.16
C ILE A 32 -12.27 -7.67 -0.85
N ALA A 33 -11.06 -7.55 -0.32
CA ALA A 33 -10.80 -6.81 0.92
C ALA A 33 -11.28 -5.35 0.84
N VAL A 34 -11.02 -4.66 -0.28
CA VAL A 34 -11.52 -3.30 -0.53
C VAL A 34 -13.06 -3.27 -0.65
N LEU A 35 -13.67 -4.25 -1.31
CA LEU A 35 -15.13 -4.34 -1.42
C LEU A 35 -15.81 -4.47 -0.05
N LEU A 36 -15.24 -5.26 0.87
CA LEU A 36 -15.75 -5.37 2.25
C LEU A 36 -15.78 -4.00 2.94
N VAL A 37 -14.72 -3.21 2.77
CA VAL A 37 -14.62 -1.86 3.34
C VAL A 37 -15.63 -0.91 2.71
N ILE A 38 -15.82 -0.97 1.39
CA ILE A 38 -16.81 -0.14 0.67
C ILE A 38 -18.22 -0.45 1.16
N ILE A 39 -18.58 -1.75 1.26
CA ILE A 39 -19.91 -2.17 1.73
C ILE A 39 -20.15 -1.70 3.16
N PHE A 40 -19.14 -1.82 4.03
CA PHE A 40 -19.21 -1.35 5.42
C PHE A 40 -19.50 0.16 5.52
N HIS A 41 -18.85 0.97 4.68
CA HIS A 41 -19.09 2.43 4.67
C HIS A 41 -20.43 2.81 4.04
N PHE A 42 -20.98 1.97 3.15
CA PHE A 42 -22.29 2.22 2.56
C PHE A 42 -23.42 1.93 3.55
N ASN A 43 -23.36 0.78 4.24
CA ASN A 43 -24.31 0.43 5.28
C ASN A 43 -23.67 -0.58 6.26
N THR A 44 -23.50 -0.15 7.50
CA THR A 44 -22.88 -0.95 8.56
C THR A 44 -23.72 -2.16 8.96
N ASP A 45 -25.03 -2.14 8.77
CA ASP A 45 -25.93 -3.24 9.15
C ASP A 45 -25.82 -4.42 8.17
N ILE A 46 -25.46 -4.17 6.91
CA ILE A 46 -25.31 -5.22 5.88
C ILE A 46 -24.08 -6.07 6.19
N LEU A 47 -22.97 -5.44 6.58
CA LEU A 47 -21.71 -6.12 6.86
C LEU A 47 -20.96 -5.44 8.02
N PRO A 48 -21.37 -5.66 9.28
CA PRO A 48 -20.78 -4.98 10.44
C PRO A 48 -19.27 -5.21 10.61
N GLY A 49 -18.76 -6.35 10.11
CA GLY A 49 -17.34 -6.71 10.15
C GLY A 49 -16.52 -6.28 8.93
N GLY A 50 -17.08 -5.51 7.99
CA GLY A 50 -16.39 -5.19 6.73
C GLY A 50 -15.12 -4.34 6.88
N PHE A 51 -14.96 -3.66 8.02
CA PHE A 51 -13.73 -2.94 8.37
C PHE A 51 -12.48 -3.85 8.45
N ILE A 52 -12.64 -5.16 8.72
CA ILE A 52 -11.56 -6.15 8.72
C ILE A 52 -10.88 -6.24 7.34
N GLY A 53 -11.57 -5.82 6.27
CA GLY A 53 -10.99 -5.71 4.93
C GLY A 53 -9.74 -4.82 4.89
N VAL A 54 -9.63 -3.81 5.76
CA VAL A 54 -8.43 -2.97 5.86
C VAL A 54 -7.22 -3.79 6.32
N ASP A 55 -7.37 -4.60 7.37
CA ASP A 55 -6.30 -5.45 7.89
C ASP A 55 -5.86 -6.49 6.86
N ILE A 56 -6.82 -7.15 6.22
CA ILE A 56 -6.56 -8.13 5.16
C ILE A 56 -5.79 -7.48 4.01
N PHE A 57 -6.20 -6.27 3.57
CA PHE A 57 -5.53 -5.55 2.51
C PHE A 57 -4.06 -5.25 2.86
N PHE A 58 -3.78 -4.75 4.05
CA PHE A 58 -2.41 -4.45 4.48
C PHE A 58 -1.54 -5.70 4.61
N VAL A 59 -2.07 -6.80 5.17
CA VAL A 59 -1.35 -8.07 5.25
C VAL A 59 -0.97 -8.58 3.87
N ILE A 60 -1.90 -8.53 2.91
CA ILE A 60 -1.62 -8.97 1.54
C ILE A 60 -0.62 -8.03 0.85
N SER A 61 -0.72 -6.71 1.02
CA SER A 61 0.27 -5.76 0.51
C SER A 61 1.68 -6.06 1.07
N GLY A 62 1.80 -6.35 2.37
CA GLY A 62 3.04 -6.80 3.01
C GLY A 62 3.62 -8.07 2.39
N PHE A 63 2.77 -9.07 2.19
CA PHE A 63 3.15 -10.32 1.51
C PHE A 63 3.69 -10.07 0.10
N ILE A 64 2.96 -9.33 -0.74
CA ILE A 64 3.35 -9.05 -2.14
C ILE A 64 4.66 -8.28 -2.22
N ILE A 65 4.83 -7.25 -1.40
CA ILE A 65 6.07 -6.46 -1.42
C ILE A 65 7.25 -7.35 -1.05
N THR A 66 7.12 -8.09 0.06
CA THR A 66 8.17 -8.98 0.54
C THR A 66 8.51 -10.04 -0.50
N SER A 67 7.52 -10.71 -1.10
CA SER A 67 7.73 -11.71 -2.13
C SER A 67 8.38 -11.13 -3.40
N THR A 68 8.21 -9.84 -3.65
CA THR A 68 8.85 -9.15 -4.77
C THR A 68 10.30 -8.79 -4.47
N ILE A 69 10.57 -8.16 -3.32
CA ILE A 69 11.89 -7.56 -3.03
C ILE A 69 12.87 -8.53 -2.38
N TYR A 70 12.39 -9.48 -1.57
CA TYR A 70 13.26 -10.42 -0.85
C TYR A 70 14.10 -11.30 -1.80
N PRO A 71 13.55 -11.90 -2.87
CA PRO A 71 14.35 -12.64 -3.85
C PRO A 71 15.40 -11.76 -4.54
N GLN A 72 15.04 -10.51 -4.87
CA GLN A 72 15.96 -9.56 -5.51
C GLN A 72 17.09 -9.16 -4.57
N MET A 73 16.82 -9.02 -3.28
CA MET A 73 17.83 -8.73 -2.26
C MET A 73 18.80 -9.90 -2.10
N LEU A 74 18.30 -11.14 -2.04
CA LEU A 74 19.14 -12.35 -1.99
C LEU A 74 20.00 -12.51 -3.24
N ALA A 75 19.46 -12.14 -4.41
CA ALA A 75 20.19 -12.18 -5.68
C ALA A 75 21.13 -10.97 -5.89
N GLY A 76 21.13 -9.97 -4.99
CA GLY A 76 21.92 -8.75 -5.13
C GLY A 76 21.46 -7.81 -6.26
N THR A 77 20.28 -8.02 -6.82
CA THR A 77 19.73 -7.23 -7.93
C THR A 77 18.73 -6.16 -7.49
N PHE A 78 18.36 -6.14 -6.21
CA PHE A 78 17.44 -5.16 -5.66
C PHE A 78 18.03 -3.74 -5.68
N THR A 79 17.26 -2.80 -6.21
CA THR A 79 17.55 -1.36 -6.09
C THR A 79 16.31 -0.60 -5.64
N PHE A 80 16.50 0.34 -4.71
CA PHE A 80 15.42 1.22 -4.25
C PHE A 80 14.81 2.01 -5.42
N SER A 81 15.65 2.52 -6.33
CA SER A 81 15.18 3.28 -7.50
C SER A 81 14.20 2.48 -8.35
N SER A 82 14.53 1.23 -8.72
CA SER A 82 13.62 0.42 -9.54
C SER A 82 12.32 0.07 -8.81
N PHE A 83 12.39 -0.11 -7.48
CA PHE A 83 11.23 -0.37 -6.66
C PHE A 83 10.27 0.83 -6.65
N TYR A 84 10.76 2.03 -6.36
CA TYR A 84 9.93 3.24 -6.34
C TYR A 84 9.43 3.63 -7.72
N GLU A 85 10.21 3.46 -8.78
CA GLU A 85 9.78 3.77 -10.14
C GLU A 85 8.51 3.01 -10.53
N ARG A 86 8.46 1.70 -10.22
CA ARG A 86 7.27 0.86 -10.48
C ARG A 86 6.06 1.31 -9.68
N ARG A 87 6.25 1.75 -8.44
CA ARG A 87 5.16 2.23 -7.57
C ARG A 87 4.65 3.59 -8.02
N ILE A 88 5.55 4.52 -8.30
CA ILE A 88 5.25 5.85 -8.82
C ILE A 88 4.42 5.76 -10.11
N LYS A 89 4.87 4.97 -11.09
CA LYS A 89 4.14 4.77 -12.36
C LYS A 89 2.76 4.14 -12.20
N ARG A 90 2.51 3.44 -11.09
CA ARG A 90 1.24 2.77 -10.81
C ARG A 90 0.29 3.63 -9.97
N ILE A 91 0.81 4.37 -9.00
CA ILE A 91 0.00 4.99 -7.92
C ILE A 91 -0.24 6.47 -8.18
N LEU A 92 0.80 7.22 -8.57
CA LEU A 92 0.65 8.67 -8.76
C LEU A 92 -0.36 9.04 -9.85
N PRO A 93 -0.42 8.38 -11.03
CA PRO A 93 -1.40 8.75 -12.05
C PRO A 93 -2.84 8.64 -11.55
N LEU A 94 -3.16 7.56 -10.85
CA LEU A 94 -4.50 7.35 -10.31
C LEU A 94 -4.80 8.33 -9.17
N PHE A 95 -3.85 8.50 -8.25
CA PHE A 95 -3.99 9.45 -7.13
C PHE A 95 -4.26 10.87 -7.63
N TYR A 96 -3.42 11.40 -8.53
CA TYR A 96 -3.58 12.77 -9.02
C TYR A 96 -4.84 12.95 -9.87
N THR A 97 -5.28 11.91 -10.58
CA THR A 97 -6.55 11.93 -11.32
C THR A 97 -7.73 12.10 -10.35
N VAL A 98 -7.77 11.29 -9.29
CA VAL A 98 -8.81 11.38 -8.25
C VAL A 98 -8.72 12.72 -7.52
N ALA A 99 -7.53 13.12 -7.06
CA ALA A 99 -7.31 14.38 -6.34
C ALA A 99 -7.75 15.61 -7.16
N LEU A 100 -7.40 15.65 -8.45
CA LEU A 100 -7.81 16.74 -9.34
C LEU A 100 -9.32 16.73 -9.57
N SER A 101 -9.91 15.56 -9.76
CA SER A 101 -11.36 15.42 -9.94
C SER A 101 -12.13 15.90 -8.70
N CYS A 102 -11.67 15.52 -7.50
CA CYS A 102 -12.20 15.99 -6.24
C CYS A 102 -12.01 17.51 -6.06
N LEU A 103 -10.86 18.06 -6.45
CA LEU A 103 -10.59 19.49 -6.36
C LEU A 103 -11.54 20.30 -7.25
N VAL A 104 -11.73 19.86 -8.49
CA VAL A 104 -12.68 20.50 -9.42
C VAL A 104 -14.10 20.40 -8.87
N ALA A 105 -14.53 19.22 -8.39
CA ALA A 105 -15.86 19.07 -7.81
C ALA A 105 -16.06 19.93 -6.56
N ALA A 106 -15.10 19.94 -5.64
CA ALA A 106 -15.16 20.74 -4.41
C ALA A 106 -15.25 22.23 -4.71
N TYR A 107 -14.55 22.73 -5.73
CA TYR A 107 -14.62 24.14 -6.12
C TYR A 107 -16.04 24.59 -6.50
N PHE A 108 -16.84 23.72 -7.12
CA PHE A 108 -18.22 24.04 -7.53
C PHE A 108 -19.27 23.69 -6.48
N LEU A 109 -19.01 22.68 -5.63
CA LEU A 109 -20.02 22.11 -4.74
C LEU A 109 -19.90 22.56 -3.28
N PHE A 110 -18.71 22.95 -2.82
CA PHE A 110 -18.47 23.19 -1.39
C PHE A 110 -18.62 24.66 -1.01
N ALA A 111 -19.14 24.91 0.20
CA ALA A 111 -19.08 26.23 0.81
C ALA A 111 -17.63 26.58 1.21
N PRO A 112 -17.30 27.86 1.45
CA PRO A 112 -15.92 28.28 1.73
C PRO A 112 -15.24 27.53 2.90
N ASN A 113 -15.99 27.22 3.96
CA ASN A 113 -15.46 26.50 5.12
C ASN A 113 -15.15 25.03 4.77
N ASP A 114 -16.06 24.35 4.06
CA ASP A 114 -15.88 22.95 3.64
C ASP A 114 -14.74 22.82 2.62
N PHE A 115 -14.63 23.80 1.71
CA PHE A 115 -13.51 23.87 0.77
C PHE A 115 -12.17 24.03 1.50
N SER A 116 -12.11 24.84 2.56
CA SER A 116 -10.90 24.99 3.37
C SER A 116 -10.51 23.66 4.04
N ALA A 117 -11.47 22.97 4.67
CA ALA A 117 -11.22 21.67 5.30
C ALA A 117 -10.78 20.60 4.27
N PHE A 118 -11.41 20.59 3.09
CA PHE A 118 -11.01 19.75 1.98
C PHE A 118 -9.59 20.07 1.50
N ALA A 119 -9.25 21.34 1.32
CA ALA A 119 -7.94 21.78 0.86
C ALA A 119 -6.84 21.36 1.85
N ASP A 120 -7.10 21.43 3.15
CA ASP A 120 -6.19 20.90 4.16
C ASP A 120 -6.02 19.38 4.02
N SER A 121 -7.11 18.63 3.89
CA SER A 121 -7.02 17.18 3.67
C SER A 121 -6.22 16.82 2.40
N LEU A 122 -6.39 17.59 1.32
CA LEU A 122 -5.69 17.42 0.06
C LEU A 122 -4.18 17.72 0.20
N ARG A 123 -3.80 18.73 0.98
CA ARG A 123 -2.37 19.04 1.26
C ARG A 123 -1.67 17.86 1.94
N TYR A 124 -2.29 17.28 2.97
CA TYR A 124 -1.73 16.13 3.66
C TYR A 124 -1.73 14.88 2.76
N ALA A 125 -2.79 14.68 1.96
CA ALA A 125 -2.87 13.59 1.00
C ALA A 125 -1.78 13.67 -0.08
N SER A 126 -1.45 14.89 -0.56
CA SER A 126 -0.46 15.12 -1.64
C SER A 126 0.97 14.68 -1.26
N VAL A 127 1.26 14.60 0.03
CA VAL A 127 2.56 14.11 0.54
C VAL A 127 2.42 12.81 1.33
N PHE A 128 1.30 12.09 1.15
CA PHE A 128 1.02 10.77 1.75
C PHE A 128 1.14 10.73 3.28
N ILE A 129 0.57 11.75 3.95
CA ILE A 129 0.48 11.83 5.42
C ILE A 129 -0.95 12.10 5.90
N SER A 130 -1.96 11.82 5.07
CA SER A 130 -3.37 12.13 5.41
C SER A 130 -3.89 11.32 6.59
N ASN A 131 -3.29 10.17 6.91
CA ASN A 131 -3.61 9.41 8.13
C ASN A 131 -3.45 10.25 9.41
N ILE A 132 -2.41 11.09 9.48
CA ILE A 132 -2.18 11.97 10.65
C ILE A 132 -3.23 13.08 10.69
N PHE A 133 -3.62 13.61 9.53
CA PHE A 133 -4.67 14.62 9.45
C PHE A 133 -6.00 14.07 9.95
N PHE A 134 -6.43 12.93 9.42
CA PHE A 134 -7.73 12.37 9.77
C PHE A 134 -7.78 11.86 11.21
N GLU A 135 -6.70 11.27 11.74
CA GLU A 135 -6.61 10.92 13.17
C GLU A 135 -6.90 12.13 14.07
N LYS A 136 -6.25 13.27 13.80
CA LYS A 136 -6.40 14.51 14.57
C LYS A 136 -7.75 15.20 14.37
N ASN A 137 -8.45 14.90 13.28
CA ASN A 137 -9.74 15.47 12.93
C ASN A 137 -10.87 14.45 13.10
N THR A 138 -10.79 13.61 14.14
CA THR A 138 -11.89 12.75 14.60
C THR A 138 -12.56 13.35 15.85
N GLY A 139 -13.86 13.12 16.02
CA GLY A 139 -14.60 13.53 17.24
C GLY A 139 -15.91 14.27 17.00
N TYR A 140 -16.51 14.79 18.07
CA TYR A 140 -17.84 15.41 18.05
C TYR A 140 -17.94 16.64 17.13
N PHE A 141 -16.85 17.39 16.98
CA PHE A 141 -16.77 18.57 16.12
C PHE A 141 -16.04 18.30 14.79
N ALA A 142 -15.77 17.04 14.46
CA ALA A 142 -15.14 16.68 13.21
C ALA A 142 -16.09 16.95 12.03
N PRO A 143 -15.57 17.38 10.86
CA PRO A 143 -16.36 17.42 9.63
C PRO A 143 -16.97 16.06 9.32
N SER A 144 -18.18 16.05 8.76
CA SER A 144 -18.83 14.80 8.36
C SER A 144 -18.03 14.11 7.26
N SER A 145 -18.04 12.76 7.25
CA SER A 145 -17.38 11.96 6.21
C SER A 145 -17.85 12.32 4.79
N GLU A 146 -19.09 12.79 4.65
CA GLU A 146 -19.69 13.28 3.40
C GLU A 146 -18.95 14.49 2.80
N THR A 147 -18.37 15.34 3.66
CA THR A 147 -17.58 16.53 3.26
C THR A 147 -16.09 16.23 3.07
N MET A 148 -15.67 14.98 3.28
CA MET A 148 -14.28 14.54 3.21
C MET A 148 -14.07 13.51 2.08
N PRO A 149 -14.12 13.92 0.80
CA PRO A 149 -14.02 13.00 -0.33
C PRO A 149 -12.66 12.25 -0.39
N LEU A 150 -11.62 12.80 0.24
CA LEU A 150 -10.28 12.20 0.32
C LEU A 150 -10.07 11.37 1.59
N LEU A 151 -11.12 11.11 2.38
CA LEU A 151 -11.01 10.35 3.63
C LEU A 151 -10.28 9.02 3.39
N ASN A 152 -10.72 8.24 2.40
CA ASN A 152 -10.15 6.93 2.07
C ASN A 152 -8.65 6.95 1.69
N ILE A 153 -8.05 8.11 1.39
CA ILE A 153 -6.62 8.23 1.09
C ILE A 153 -5.74 8.03 2.33
N TRP A 154 -6.32 8.05 3.54
CA TRP A 154 -5.57 7.75 4.77
C TRP A 154 -4.86 6.39 4.70
N SER A 155 -5.52 5.36 4.15
CA SER A 155 -4.95 4.01 4.06
C SER A 155 -3.87 3.92 2.99
N LEU A 156 -4.04 4.64 1.87
CA LEU A 156 -3.01 4.78 0.85
C LEU A 156 -1.76 5.50 1.39
N SER A 157 -1.93 6.51 2.24
CA SER A 157 -0.82 7.19 2.92
C SER A 157 -0.01 6.24 3.80
N VAL A 158 -0.70 5.40 4.58
CA VAL A 158 -0.05 4.34 5.39
C VAL A 158 0.65 3.33 4.50
N GLU A 159 0.04 2.95 3.36
CA GLU A 159 0.65 2.03 2.41
C GLU A 159 1.96 2.59 1.82
N GLU A 160 2.00 3.87 1.40
CA GLU A 160 3.22 4.52 0.92
C GLU A 160 4.30 4.66 2.02
N GLN A 161 3.91 4.97 3.26
CA GLN A 161 4.83 4.97 4.40
C GLN A 161 5.44 3.57 4.62
N PHE A 162 4.63 2.52 4.51
CA PHE A 162 5.09 1.15 4.59
C PHE A 162 6.04 0.79 3.44
N TYR A 163 5.79 1.30 2.22
CA TYR A 163 6.69 1.11 1.07
C TYR A 163 8.07 1.73 1.31
N PHE A 164 8.14 2.78 2.13
CA PHE A 164 9.40 3.38 2.52
C PHE A 164 10.12 2.60 3.62
N ILE A 165 9.40 2.29 4.70
CA ILE A 165 9.96 1.67 5.90
C ILE A 165 10.36 0.22 5.65
N TRP A 166 9.52 -0.57 4.97
CA TRP A 166 9.69 -2.01 4.90
C TRP A 166 10.94 -2.47 4.12
N PRO A 167 11.25 -1.95 2.91
CA PRO A 167 12.48 -2.33 2.21
C PRO A 167 13.73 -1.94 3.00
N MET A 168 13.71 -0.83 3.74
CA MET A 168 14.82 -0.44 4.61
C MET A 168 14.98 -1.41 5.79
N ALA A 169 13.87 -1.73 6.46
CA ALA A 169 13.86 -2.68 7.57
C ALA A 169 14.35 -4.06 7.13
N LEU A 170 13.90 -4.55 5.98
CA LEU A 170 14.32 -5.84 5.44
C LEU A 170 15.81 -5.84 5.03
N THR A 171 16.29 -4.75 4.42
CA THR A 171 17.72 -4.56 4.10
C THR A 171 18.58 -4.61 5.36
N ALA A 172 18.17 -3.90 6.42
CA ALA A 172 18.84 -3.93 7.71
C ALA A 172 18.80 -5.34 8.32
N CYS A 173 17.66 -6.01 8.26
CA CYS A 173 17.48 -7.37 8.79
C CYS A 173 18.44 -8.36 8.12
N ILE A 174 18.51 -8.38 6.78
CA ILE A 174 19.43 -9.26 6.03
C ILE A 174 20.91 -8.95 6.38
N ARG A 175 21.24 -7.68 6.59
CA ARG A 175 22.61 -7.25 6.92
C ARG A 175 23.05 -7.64 8.32
N TYR A 176 22.16 -7.55 9.32
CA TYR A 176 22.47 -7.82 10.72
C TYR A 176 22.17 -9.25 11.17
N PHE A 177 21.23 -9.93 10.49
CA PHE A 177 20.86 -11.31 10.73
C PHE A 177 21.07 -12.11 9.44
N PRO A 178 22.33 -12.38 9.06
CA PRO A 178 22.62 -13.11 7.84
C PRO A 178 21.94 -14.48 7.89
N VAL A 179 21.03 -14.70 6.93
CA VAL A 179 20.32 -15.96 6.79
C VAL A 179 21.33 -17.01 6.35
N ASN A 180 21.71 -17.90 7.27
CA ASN A 180 22.62 -18.98 6.98
C ASN A 180 21.83 -20.10 6.27
N LEU A 181 21.86 -20.10 4.94
CA LEU A 181 21.11 -21.03 4.08
C LEU A 181 21.64 -22.47 4.11
N ASN A 182 22.55 -22.79 5.04
CA ASN A 182 23.30 -24.04 5.11
C ASN A 182 22.80 -25.02 6.19
N ASN A 183 21.63 -24.80 6.78
CA ASN A 183 20.97 -25.75 7.71
C ASN A 183 19.78 -26.45 7.06
#